data_AF-A0A8T1N5J4-F1
#
_entry.id   AF-A0A8T1N5J4-F1
#
_cell.length_a   1.000
_cell.length_b   1.000
_cell.length_c   1.000
_cell.angle_alpha   90.00
_cell.angle_beta   90.00
_cell.angle_gamma   90.00
#
_symmetry.space_group_name_H-M   'P 1'
#
loop_
_entity.id
_entity.type
_entity.pdbx_description
1 polymer ?
#
loop_
_entity_poly.entity_id
_entity_poly.type
_entity_poly.pdbx_seq_one_letter_code
_entity_poly.pdbx_strand_id
1 'polypeptide(L)'
;MLLGVKAIVETHYNILSVKEDASYEEIRTSYRSAILNSHPDKLQKTSETSDPDQELRERFLKVQRAWEVLSNLRLRAVYDSELRDLRQDAVAADDISLEDMMVEDSGDALELFYQCRCGDYFSVDSLELGKMGYVLLREGNKISLQTPDASLASVVLPCGSCSLKIRLLINSDIFISIDDSLA
;
A
#
# COMPACT_ATOMS: atom_id res chain seq x y z
N MET A 1 26.79 3.27 9.97
CA MET A 1 25.60 2.51 10.42
C MET A 1 24.38 3.23 9.85
N LEU A 2 23.82 2.70 8.76
CA LEU A 2 22.73 3.35 8.03
C LEU A 2 21.41 3.05 8.75
N LEU A 3 20.86 4.06 9.43
CA LEU A 3 19.48 4.02 9.90
C LEU A 3 18.59 4.17 8.67
N GLY A 4 18.24 3.03 8.08
CA GLY A 4 17.19 2.95 7.07
C GLY A 4 15.92 3.53 7.66
N VAL A 5 15.53 4.70 7.15
CA VAL A 5 14.29 5.38 7.49
C VAL A 5 13.15 4.55 6.92
N LYS A 6 12.82 3.44 7.60
CA LYS A 6 11.54 2.75 7.40
C LYS A 6 10.50 3.82 7.70
N ALA A 7 9.70 4.20 6.70
CA ALA A 7 8.53 5.04 6.90
C ALA A 7 7.76 4.48 8.10
N ILE A 8 7.83 5.16 9.23
CA ILE A 8 7.23 4.71 10.49
C ILE A 8 5.74 5.00 10.35
N VAL A 9 5.04 4.16 9.59
CA VAL A 9 3.59 4.05 9.74
C VAL A 9 3.40 3.57 11.18
N GLU A 10 2.78 4.40 12.01
CA GLU A 10 2.52 4.12 13.42
C GLU A 10 1.61 2.89 13.51
N THR A 11 2.19 1.70 13.72
CA THR A 11 1.44 0.44 13.83
C THR A 11 0.89 0.24 15.25
N HIS A 12 -0.10 -0.63 15.40
CA HIS A 12 -0.62 -1.02 16.73
C HIS A 12 0.47 -1.58 17.64
N TYR A 13 1.47 -2.26 17.08
CA TYR A 13 2.65 -2.74 17.79
C TYR A 13 3.49 -1.58 18.35
N ASN A 14 3.70 -0.53 17.54
CA ASN A 14 4.43 0.67 17.96
C ASN A 14 3.69 1.42 19.09
N ILE A 15 2.37 1.55 18.96
CA ILE A 15 1.50 2.16 19.98
C ILE A 15 1.63 1.44 21.33
N LEU A 16 1.64 0.10 21.32
CA LEU A 16 1.87 -0.71 22.52
C LEU A 16 3.36 -0.87 22.87
N SER A 17 4.28 -0.23 22.13
CA SER A 17 5.74 -0.34 22.32
C SER A 17 6.24 -1.78 22.40
N VAL A 18 5.62 -2.66 21.61
CA VAL A 18 5.98 -4.07 21.46
C VAL A 18 6.46 -4.32 20.04
N LYS A 19 7.20 -5.42 19.85
CA LYS A 19 7.60 -5.84 18.52
C LYS A 19 6.47 -6.60 17.81
N GLU A 20 6.55 -6.70 16.49
CA GLU A 20 5.59 -7.47 15.66
C GLU A 20 5.64 -8.97 15.97
N ASP A 21 6.78 -9.49 16.44
CA ASP A 21 6.98 -10.87 16.90
C ASP A 21 6.59 -11.10 18.37
N ALA A 22 6.07 -10.08 19.06
CA ALA A 22 5.72 -10.20 20.48
C ALA A 22 4.63 -11.26 20.72
N SER A 23 4.81 -12.02 21.79
CA SER A 23 3.83 -12.99 22.28
C SER A 23 2.62 -12.30 22.91
N TYR A 24 1.51 -13.04 23.05
CA TYR A 24 0.29 -12.52 23.68
C TYR A 24 0.54 -11.99 25.11
N GLU A 25 1.38 -12.67 25.90
CA GLU A 25 1.70 -12.24 27.27
C GLU A 25 2.52 -10.94 27.29
N GLU A 26 3.43 -10.74 26.32
CA GLU A 26 4.19 -9.49 26.18
C GLU A 26 3.28 -8.32 25.77
N ILE A 27 2.36 -8.55 24.83
CA ILE A 27 1.37 -7.55 24.42
C ILE A 27 0.49 -7.17 25.62
N ARG A 28 0.07 -8.15 26.43
CA ARG A 28 -0.77 -7.95 27.62
C ARG A 28 -0.07 -7.17 28.73
N THR A 29 1.18 -7.51 29.00
CA THR A 29 1.99 -6.81 30.02
C THR A 29 2.32 -5.40 29.59
N SER A 30 2.63 -5.18 28.31
CA SER A 30 2.85 -3.84 27.77
C SER A 30 1.58 -3.00 27.77
N TYR A 31 0.43 -3.55 27.37
CA TYR A 31 -0.87 -2.87 27.44
C TYR A 31 -1.22 -2.40 28.86
N ARG A 32 -1.02 -3.26 29.87
CA ARG A 32 -1.23 -2.89 31.27
C ARG A 32 -0.34 -1.73 31.68
N SER A 33 0.94 -1.78 31.28
CA SER A 33 1.91 -0.72 31.57
C SER A 33 1.56 0.59 30.84
N ALA A 34 1.12 0.49 29.59
CA ALA A 34 0.70 1.62 28.77
C ALA A 34 -0.53 2.32 29.37
N ILE A 35 -1.56 1.57 29.77
CA ILE A 35 -2.75 2.12 30.44
C ILE A 35 -2.39 2.81 31.75
N LEU A 36 -1.53 2.20 32.57
CA LEU A 36 -1.08 2.79 33.85
C LEU A 36 -0.32 4.11 33.63
N ASN A 37 0.43 4.22 32.54
CA ASN A 37 1.16 5.44 32.20
C ASN A 37 0.30 6.50 31.53
N SER A 38 -0.76 6.12 30.82
CA SER A 38 -1.73 7.04 30.18
C SER A 38 -2.93 7.35 31.06
N HIS A 39 -2.99 6.86 32.31
CA HIS A 39 -4.13 7.06 33.18
C HIS A 39 -4.20 8.53 33.66
N PRO A 40 -5.36 9.21 33.54
CA PRO A 40 -5.51 10.62 33.89
C PRO A 40 -5.26 10.93 35.38
N ASP A 41 -5.21 9.91 36.25
CA ASP A 41 -4.93 10.11 37.68
C ASP A 41 -3.49 10.57 37.97
N LYS A 42 -2.56 10.40 37.02
CA LYS A 42 -1.21 11.01 37.08
C LYS A 42 -1.20 12.53 36.76
N LEU A 43 -2.29 13.10 36.27
CA LEU A 43 -2.39 14.50 35.84
C LEU A 43 -2.41 15.51 36.99
N GLN A 44 -2.66 15.10 38.23
CA GLN A 44 -2.79 16.07 39.34
C GLN A 44 -1.47 16.71 39.79
N LYS A 45 -0.31 16.35 39.22
CA LYS A 45 0.99 16.81 39.73
C LYS A 45 1.81 17.71 38.82
N THR A 46 1.40 17.96 37.59
CA THR A 46 2.16 18.80 36.65
C THR A 46 1.21 19.62 35.79
N SER A 47 0.71 20.72 36.35
CA SER A 47 0.09 21.80 35.61
C SER A 47 1.16 22.62 34.87
N GLU A 48 0.70 23.38 33.87
CA GLU A 48 1.40 24.49 33.20
C GLU A 48 2.17 24.13 31.93
N THR A 49 1.45 23.76 30.87
CA THR A 49 1.53 24.36 29.50
C THR A 49 0.72 23.49 28.52
N SER A 50 -0.22 24.13 27.79
CA SER A 50 -0.87 23.65 26.55
C SER A 50 -1.40 22.20 26.51
N ASP A 51 -2.70 22.01 26.77
CA ASP A 51 -3.52 20.80 26.49
C ASP A 51 -2.89 19.38 26.64
N PRO A 52 -2.15 19.08 27.74
CA PRO A 52 -1.64 17.72 27.98
C PRO A 52 -2.77 16.68 28.13
N ASP A 53 -3.98 17.13 28.47
CA ASP A 53 -5.17 16.30 28.66
C ASP A 53 -5.67 15.68 27.35
N GLN A 54 -5.54 16.39 26.22
CA GLN A 54 -6.00 15.90 24.93
C GLN A 54 -5.05 14.85 24.37
N GLU A 55 -3.73 15.10 24.38
CA GLU A 55 -2.74 14.13 23.89
C GLU A 55 -2.73 12.83 24.69
N LEU A 56 -2.90 12.91 26.02
CA LEU A 56 -2.97 11.71 26.87
C LEU A 56 -4.26 10.92 26.64
N ARG A 57 -5.39 11.60 26.43
CA ARG A 57 -6.67 10.97 26.10
C ARG A 57 -6.64 10.32 24.72
N GLU A 58 -6.05 10.99 23.74
CA GLU A 58 -5.82 10.43 22.39
C GLU A 58 -4.90 9.21 22.45
N ARG A 59 -3.81 9.29 23.22
CA ARG A 59 -2.89 8.16 23.41
C ARG A 59 -3.58 6.98 24.10
N PHE A 60 -4.43 7.23 25.10
CA PHE A 60 -5.23 6.18 25.74
C PHE A 60 -6.16 5.48 24.74
N LEU A 61 -6.87 6.25 23.91
CA LEU A 61 -7.74 5.68 22.87
C LEU A 61 -6.95 4.86 21.83
N LYS A 62 -5.79 5.34 21.41
CA LYS A 62 -4.89 4.60 20.51
C LYS A 62 -4.44 3.27 21.13
N VAL A 63 -4.03 3.29 22.40
CA VAL A 63 -3.61 2.09 23.16
C VAL A 63 -4.75 1.08 23.28
N GLN A 64 -5.97 1.55 23.55
CA GLN A 64 -7.14 0.68 23.64
C GLN A 64 -7.47 0.02 22.29
N ARG A 65 -7.49 0.79 21.19
CA ARG A 65 -7.72 0.24 19.84
C ARG A 65 -6.65 -0.78 19.47
N ALA A 66 -5.38 -0.48 19.74
CA ALA A 66 -4.28 -1.39 19.49
C ALA A 66 -4.45 -2.71 20.26
N TRP A 67 -4.90 -2.65 21.51
CA TRP A 67 -5.20 -3.83 22.31
C TRP A 67 -6.38 -4.64 21.78
N GLU A 68 -7.48 -3.99 21.37
CA GLU A 68 -8.65 -4.67 20.81
C GLU A 68 -8.28 -5.54 19.60
N VAL A 69 -7.39 -5.04 18.74
CA VAL A 69 -6.88 -5.77 17.57
C VAL A 69 -5.84 -6.83 17.97
N LEU A 70 -4.83 -6.46 18.76
CA LEU A 70 -3.69 -7.34 19.05
C LEU A 70 -3.95 -8.41 20.11
N SER A 71 -4.99 -8.24 20.95
CA SER A 71 -5.36 -9.22 21.97
C SER A 71 -6.07 -10.45 21.42
N ASN A 72 -6.69 -10.35 20.24
CA ASN A 72 -7.37 -11.48 19.62
C ASN A 72 -6.53 -12.02 18.47
N LEU A 73 -6.18 -13.31 18.53
CA LEU A 73 -5.39 -13.98 17.50
C LEU A 73 -5.97 -13.83 16.09
N ARG A 74 -7.31 -13.87 15.95
CA ARG A 74 -7.98 -13.72 14.65
C ARG A 74 -7.88 -12.29 14.12
N LEU A 75 -8.09 -11.29 14.98
CA LEU A 75 -7.99 -9.88 14.60
C LEU A 75 -6.54 -9.50 14.30
N ARG A 76 -5.59 -9.99 15.10
CA ARG A 76 -4.16 -9.85 14.85
C ARG A 76 -3.76 -10.43 13.49
N ALA A 77 -4.23 -11.62 13.14
CA ALA A 77 -3.94 -12.23 11.84
C ALA A 77 -4.48 -11.40 10.67
N VAL A 78 -5.69 -10.85 10.79
CA VAL A 78 -6.26 -9.94 9.78
C VAL A 78 -5.42 -8.67 9.68
N TYR A 79 -5.10 -8.05 10.81
CA TYR A 79 -4.28 -6.85 10.86
C TYR A 79 -2.87 -7.07 10.30
N ASP A 80 -2.25 -8.21 10.59
CA ASP A 80 -0.93 -8.57 10.07
C ASP A 80 -0.96 -8.81 8.55
N SER A 81 -2.09 -9.32 8.02
CA SER A 81 -2.32 -9.43 6.58
C SER A 81 -2.46 -8.06 5.94
N GLU A 82 -3.33 -7.21 6.47
CA GLU A 82 -3.53 -5.84 5.97
C GLU A 82 -2.24 -5.03 6.02
N LEU A 83 -1.47 -5.15 7.11
CA LEU A 83 -0.18 -4.48 7.27
C LEU A 83 0.85 -5.00 6.26
N ARG A 84 0.80 -6.30 5.91
CA ARG A 84 1.64 -6.88 4.86
C ARG A 84 1.22 -6.37 3.49
N ASP A 85 -0.08 -6.31 3.20
CA ASP A 85 -0.61 -5.82 1.93
C ASP A 85 -0.23 -4.35 1.71
N LEU A 86 -0.42 -3.51 2.73
CA LEU A 86 0.02 -2.10 2.72
C LEU A 86 1.52 -1.94 2.48
N ARG A 87 2.34 -2.83 3.05
CA ARG A 87 3.79 -2.85 2.82
C ARG A 87 4.15 -3.36 1.43
N GLN A 88 3.39 -4.30 0.88
CA GLN A 88 3.61 -4.86 -0.45
C GLN A 88 3.19 -3.89 -1.56
N ASP A 89 2.13 -3.12 -1.37
CA ASP A 89 1.72 -2.09 -2.34
C ASP A 89 2.71 -0.92 -2.42
N ALA A 90 3.47 -0.69 -1.34
CA ALA A 90 4.58 0.26 -1.30
C ALA A 90 5.88 -0.27 -1.91
N VAL A 91 6.01 -1.58 -2.13
CA VAL A 91 7.21 -2.21 -2.70
C VAL A 91 6.82 -2.90 -4.01
N ALA A 92 6.59 -2.09 -5.03
CA ALA A 92 6.66 -2.61 -6.39
C ALA A 92 8.07 -3.18 -6.60
N ALA A 93 8.16 -4.39 -7.13
CA ALA A 93 9.45 -5.05 -7.34
C ALA A 93 10.27 -4.37 -8.46
N ASP A 94 9.55 -3.77 -9.41
CA ASP A 94 10.08 -2.98 -10.52
C ASP A 94 9.03 -1.93 -10.93
N ASP A 95 9.52 -0.78 -11.37
CA ASP A 95 8.71 0.25 -12.02
C ASP A 95 8.89 0.08 -13.53
N ILE A 96 7.79 -0.16 -14.25
CA ILE A 96 7.80 -0.29 -15.71
C ILE A 96 7.07 0.89 -16.35
N SER A 97 7.57 1.37 -17.49
CA SER A 97 6.88 2.38 -18.28
C SER A 97 5.86 1.73 -19.22
N LEU A 98 4.88 2.52 -19.66
CA LEU A 98 3.89 2.06 -20.65
C LEU A 98 4.52 1.58 -21.97
N GLU A 99 5.67 2.14 -22.39
CA GLU A 99 6.40 1.74 -23.60
C GLU A 99 6.99 0.33 -23.54
N ASP A 100 7.24 -0.20 -22.34
CA ASP A 100 7.78 -1.54 -22.14
C ASP A 100 6.69 -2.62 -22.18
N MET A 101 5.40 -2.23 -22.17
CA MET A 101 4.30 -3.18 -22.22
C MET A 101 3.98 -3.60 -23.65
N MET A 102 3.69 -4.89 -23.82
CA MET A 102 3.07 -5.41 -25.02
C MET A 102 1.57 -5.13 -24.97
N VAL A 103 0.97 -4.80 -26.11
CA VAL A 103 -0.47 -4.56 -26.20
C VAL A 103 -1.10 -5.47 -27.23
N GLU A 104 -2.16 -6.16 -26.82
CA GLU A 104 -3.01 -6.94 -27.70
C GLU A 104 -4.37 -6.27 -27.85
N ASP A 105 -4.81 -6.13 -29.10
CA ASP A 105 -6.12 -5.59 -29.43
C ASP A 105 -7.07 -6.74 -29.78
N SER A 106 -7.94 -7.09 -28.84
CA SER A 106 -8.95 -8.12 -29.03
C SER A 106 -10.23 -7.58 -29.70
N GLY A 107 -10.27 -6.29 -30.07
CA GLY A 107 -11.42 -5.61 -30.67
C GLY A 107 -12.46 -5.10 -29.67
N ASP A 108 -12.62 -5.77 -28.53
CA ASP A 108 -13.55 -5.36 -27.45
C ASP A 108 -12.84 -4.56 -26.33
N ALA A 109 -11.58 -4.86 -26.06
CA ALA A 109 -10.73 -4.19 -25.08
C ALA A 109 -9.27 -4.30 -25.49
N LEU A 110 -8.46 -3.33 -25.06
CA LEU A 110 -7.01 -3.41 -25.16
C LEU A 110 -6.47 -4.11 -23.93
N GLU A 111 -5.67 -5.15 -24.12
CA GLU A 111 -5.00 -5.87 -23.04
C GLU A 111 -3.51 -5.51 -23.06
N LEU A 112 -3.03 -4.87 -22.00
CA LEU A 112 -1.61 -4.60 -21.81
C LEU A 112 -1.01 -5.71 -20.96
N PHE A 113 0.13 -6.26 -21.41
CA PHE A 113 0.84 -7.29 -20.66
C PHE A 113 2.36 -7.12 -20.67
N TYR A 114 2.99 -7.58 -19.59
CA TYR A 114 4.45 -7.56 -19.41
C TYR A 114 4.94 -8.91 -18.89
N GLN A 115 6.03 -9.43 -19.45
CA GLN A 115 6.55 -10.75 -19.07
C GLN A 115 7.22 -10.70 -17.69
N CYS A 116 6.73 -11.54 -16.78
CA CYS A 116 7.33 -11.72 -15.46
C CYS A 116 8.51 -12.70 -15.53
N ARG A 117 9.48 -12.51 -14.64
CA ARG A 117 10.67 -13.39 -14.51
C ARG A 117 10.32 -14.83 -14.09
N CYS A 118 9.10 -15.10 -13.63
CA CYS A 118 8.63 -16.44 -13.33
C CYS A 118 8.12 -17.22 -14.56
N GLY A 119 7.94 -16.56 -15.70
CA GLY A 119 7.38 -17.15 -16.93
C GLY A 119 5.91 -16.81 -17.19
N ASP A 120 5.21 -16.19 -16.25
CA ASP A 120 3.85 -15.66 -16.43
C ASP A 120 3.86 -14.17 -16.80
N TYR A 121 2.68 -13.57 -16.91
CA TYR A 121 2.49 -12.18 -17.32
C TYR A 121 1.82 -11.36 -16.22
N PHE A 122 2.18 -10.08 -16.18
CA PHE A 122 1.38 -9.03 -15.56
C PHE A 122 0.45 -8.52 -16.64
N SER A 123 -0.87 -8.55 -16.43
CA SER A 123 -1.82 -8.04 -17.41
C SER A 123 -2.81 -7.05 -16.80
N VAL A 124 -3.29 -6.13 -17.62
CA VAL A 124 -4.37 -5.20 -17.30
C VAL A 124 -5.14 -4.84 -18.56
N ASP A 125 -6.46 -4.87 -18.48
CA ASP A 125 -7.33 -4.49 -19.57
C ASP A 125 -7.76 -3.02 -19.48
N SER A 126 -8.17 -2.48 -20.62
CA SER A 126 -8.65 -1.11 -20.73
C SER A 126 -9.91 -0.81 -19.92
N LEU A 127 -10.72 -1.83 -19.59
CA LEU A 127 -11.93 -1.66 -18.80
C LEU A 127 -11.60 -1.47 -17.31
N GLU A 128 -10.65 -2.23 -16.76
CA GLU A 128 -10.12 -2.06 -15.41
C GLU A 128 -9.44 -0.70 -15.23
N LEU A 129 -8.64 -0.29 -16.21
CA LEU A 129 -8.07 1.06 -16.24
C LEU A 129 -9.16 2.14 -16.30
N GLY A 130 -10.23 1.91 -17.08
CA GLY A 130 -11.41 2.78 -17.14
C GLY A 130 -12.10 2.96 -15.79
N LYS A 131 -12.21 1.91 -14.97
CA LYS A 131 -12.77 2.00 -13.61
C LYS A 131 -11.93 2.87 -12.68
N MET A 132 -10.62 2.91 -12.91
CA MET A 132 -9.69 3.79 -12.18
C MET A 132 -9.66 5.23 -12.74
N GLY A 133 -10.39 5.50 -13.81
CA GLY A 133 -10.48 6.82 -14.45
C GLY A 133 -9.46 7.04 -15.56
N TYR A 134 -8.73 6.01 -15.98
CA TYR A 134 -7.78 6.09 -17.08
C TYR A 134 -8.45 5.76 -18.41
N VAL A 135 -8.22 6.57 -19.43
CA VAL A 135 -8.77 6.34 -20.77
C VAL A 135 -7.65 5.98 -21.73
N LEU A 136 -7.71 4.77 -22.26
CA LEU A 136 -6.86 4.32 -23.36
C LEU A 136 -7.47 4.77 -24.68
N LEU A 137 -6.71 5.54 -25.46
CA LEU A 137 -7.06 5.98 -26.80
C LEU A 137 -6.14 5.32 -27.82
N ARG A 138 -6.75 4.69 -28.82
CA ARG A 138 -6.05 4.13 -29.99
C ARG A 138 -6.16 5.12 -31.16
N GLU A 139 -5.05 5.76 -31.51
CA GLU A 139 -4.88 6.52 -32.75
C GLU A 139 -4.10 5.67 -33.76
N GLY A 140 -4.83 4.79 -34.45
CA GLY A 140 -4.25 3.87 -35.44
C GLY A 140 -3.29 2.87 -34.79
N ASN A 141 -2.00 3.02 -35.08
CA ASN A 141 -0.94 2.16 -34.55
C ASN A 141 -0.37 2.66 -33.21
N LYS A 142 -0.97 3.73 -32.67
CA LYS A 142 -0.44 4.46 -31.53
C LYS A 142 -1.43 4.39 -30.38
N ILE A 143 -0.97 3.95 -29.22
CA ILE A 143 -1.79 3.93 -28.01
C ILE A 143 -1.33 5.07 -27.09
N SER A 144 -2.29 5.84 -26.62
CA SER A 144 -2.07 6.92 -25.65
C SER A 144 -2.98 6.71 -24.46
N LEU A 145 -2.49 7.06 -23.27
CA LEU A 145 -3.21 6.90 -22.03
C LEU A 145 -3.48 8.29 -21.44
N GLN A 146 -4.75 8.69 -21.40
CA GLN A 146 -5.16 9.95 -20.83
C GLN A 146 -5.50 9.78 -19.36
N THR A 147 -4.84 10.58 -18.54
CA THR A 147 -5.18 10.76 -17.13
C THR A 147 -6.03 12.02 -16.98
N PRO A 148 -7.13 11.99 -16.21
CA PRO A 148 -8.01 13.15 -16.04
C PRO A 148 -7.33 14.30 -15.29
N ASP A 149 -6.37 13.98 -14.42
CA ASP A 149 -5.49 14.94 -13.77
C ASP A 149 -4.08 14.77 -14.36
N ALA A 150 -3.39 15.86 -14.72
CA ALA A 150 -2.03 15.88 -15.29
C ALA A 150 -0.93 15.43 -14.29
N SER A 151 -1.26 14.49 -13.42
CA SER A 151 -0.40 13.89 -12.41
C SER A 151 0.16 12.58 -12.93
N LEU A 152 1.41 12.27 -12.54
CA LEU A 152 1.99 10.95 -12.73
C LEU A 152 1.05 9.91 -12.12
N ALA A 153 0.43 9.10 -12.95
CA ALA A 153 -0.43 8.02 -12.52
C ALA A 153 0.42 6.74 -12.42
N SER A 154 0.16 5.91 -11.43
CA SER A 154 0.82 4.63 -11.32
C SER A 154 -0.16 3.54 -10.93
N VAL A 155 -0.18 2.45 -11.67
CA VAL A 155 -1.06 1.29 -11.42
C VAL A 155 -0.20 0.12 -10.97
N VAL A 156 -0.60 -0.56 -9.89
CA VAL A 156 0.12 -1.74 -9.41
C VAL A 156 -0.50 -2.99 -10.04
N LEU A 157 0.30 -3.73 -10.80
CA LEU A 157 -0.12 -4.95 -11.49
C LEU A 157 0.40 -6.18 -10.75
N PRO A 158 -0.47 -7.11 -10.31
CA PRO A 158 -0.06 -8.38 -9.76
C PRO A 158 0.28 -9.40 -10.85
N CYS A 159 1.24 -10.28 -10.57
CA CYS A 159 1.58 -11.43 -11.40
C CYS A 159 0.52 -12.54 -11.24
N GLY A 160 0.09 -13.17 -12.34
CA GLY A 160 -0.93 -14.24 -12.30
C GLY A 160 -0.52 -15.50 -11.54
N SER A 161 0.78 -15.80 -11.47
CA SER A 161 1.29 -17.05 -10.90
C SER A 161 2.32 -16.87 -9.80
N CYS A 162 2.63 -15.63 -9.45
CA CYS A 162 3.64 -15.32 -8.46
C CYS A 162 3.20 -14.18 -7.55
N SER A 163 3.83 -14.03 -6.39
CA SER A 163 3.53 -12.93 -5.45
C SER A 163 4.21 -11.62 -5.84
N LEU A 164 4.75 -11.50 -7.05
CA LEU A 164 5.36 -10.26 -7.53
C LEU A 164 4.27 -9.27 -7.95
N LYS A 165 4.53 -8.00 -7.66
CA LYS A 165 3.76 -6.86 -8.13
C LYS A 165 4.72 -5.89 -8.80
N ILE A 166 4.33 -5.30 -9.91
CA ILE A 166 5.07 -4.22 -10.58
C ILE A 166 4.23 -2.96 -10.58
N ARG A 167 4.88 -1.81 -10.71
CA ARG A 167 4.20 -0.52 -10.82
C ARG A 167 4.34 -0.02 -12.25
N LEU A 168 3.21 0.04 -12.95
CA LEU A 168 3.11 0.65 -14.25
C LEU A 168 3.02 2.16 -14.10
N LEU A 169 4.03 2.87 -14.60
CA LEU A 169 4.07 4.33 -14.64
C LEU A 169 3.35 4.83 -15.89
N ILE A 170 2.27 5.57 -15.66
CA ILE A 170 1.44 6.22 -16.67
C ILE A 170 1.78 7.70 -16.65
N ASN A 171 2.58 8.14 -17.63
CA ASN A 171 2.82 9.56 -17.86
C ASN A 171 1.88 10.05 -18.97
N SER A 172 1.28 11.22 -18.78
CA SER A 172 0.30 11.81 -19.71
C SER A 172 0.86 12.10 -21.12
N ASP A 173 2.18 12.03 -21.32
CA ASP A 173 2.84 12.29 -22.61
C ASP A 173 3.41 11.01 -23.28
N ILE A 174 3.14 9.81 -22.75
CA ILE A 174 3.68 8.57 -23.33
C ILE A 174 2.78 8.06 -24.46
N PHE A 175 3.45 7.70 -25.55
CA PHE A 175 2.85 7.11 -26.72
C PHE A 175 3.54 5.80 -27.05
N ILE A 176 2.76 4.73 -27.24
CA ILE A 176 3.27 3.42 -27.65
C ILE A 176 3.02 3.26 -29.14
N SER A 177 4.02 2.84 -29.91
CA SER A 177 3.81 2.38 -31.29
C SER A 177 3.66 0.87 -31.26
N ILE A 178 2.52 0.35 -31.71
CA ILE A 178 2.32 -1.09 -31.89
C ILE A 178 3.17 -1.48 -33.11
N ASP A 179 4.22 -2.28 -32.99
CA ASP A 179 4.96 -2.69 -34.18
C ASP A 179 4.15 -3.76 -34.91
N ASP A 180 3.47 -3.37 -35.99
CA ASP A 180 2.68 -4.24 -36.87
C ASP A 180 3.64 -5.08 -37.72
N SER A 181 4.30 -6.04 -37.07
CA SER A 181 5.31 -6.91 -37.68
C SER A 181 4.92 -8.39 -37.57
N LEU A 182 3.77 -8.73 -38.13
CA LEU A 182 3.52 -10.08 -38.65
C LEU A 182 2.80 -9.98 -40.00
N ALA A 183 3.62 -10.01 -41.04
CA ALA A 183 3.24 -10.23 -42.43
C ALA A 183 2.68 -11.65 -42.66
#